data_AF-A0A4Q0NUG8-F1
#
_entry.id   AF-A0A4Q0NUG8-F1
#
_cell.length_a   1.000
_cell.length_b   1.000
_cell.length_c   1.000
_cell.angle_alpha   90.00
_cell.angle_beta   90.00
_cell.angle_gamma   90.00
#
_symmetry.space_group_name_H-M   'P 1'
#
loop_
_entity.id
_entity.type
_entity.pdbx_description
1 polymer ?
#
loop_
_entity_poly.entity_id
_entity_poly.type
_entity_poly.pdbx_seq_one_letter_code
_entity_poly.pdbx_strand_id
1 'polypeptide(L)'
;MKSKLIESRNRVAKWSVAWILTTALVTFGSQFLWESQIITVLTIILSLAVGVGMVMANRNFVNEGDELQRKIQLESMGLTLGLSVVVGIAYAQLDTTDLIAQDAEISFLVLFMGLTYILCVFFNARKYS
;
A
#
# COMPACT_ATOMS: atom_id res chain seq x y z
N MET A 1 1.21 -4.32 -27.30
CA MET A 1 1.47 -3.41 -26.16
C MET A 1 0.27 -3.35 -25.21
N LYS A 2 -0.95 -3.04 -25.67
CA LYS A 2 -2.16 -2.97 -24.81
C LYS A 2 -2.51 -4.26 -24.04
N SER A 3 -2.26 -5.45 -24.60
CA SER A 3 -2.59 -6.73 -23.93
C SER A 3 -1.74 -6.99 -22.67
N LYS A 4 -0.42 -6.78 -22.76
CA LYS A 4 0.51 -6.96 -21.63
C LYS A 4 0.14 -6.09 -20.42
N LEU A 5 -0.21 -4.83 -20.65
CA LEU A 5 -0.62 -3.90 -19.60
C LEU A 5 -1.93 -4.34 -18.90
N ILE A 6 -2.89 -4.88 -19.66
CA ILE A 6 -4.14 -5.40 -19.10
C ILE A 6 -3.86 -6.64 -18.24
N GLU A 7 -2.99 -7.52 -18.71
CA GLU A 7 -2.56 -8.71 -17.96
C GLU A 7 -1.85 -8.32 -16.66
N SER A 8 -0.91 -7.36 -16.69
CA SER A 8 -0.23 -6.92 -15.47
C SER A 8 -1.16 -6.20 -14.50
N ARG A 9 -2.08 -5.37 -14.99
CA ARG A 9 -3.12 -4.76 -14.14
C ARG A 9 -3.94 -5.83 -13.42
N ASN A 10 -4.40 -6.85 -14.14
CA ASN A 10 -5.19 -7.93 -13.57
C ASN A 10 -4.37 -8.76 -12.57
N ARG A 11 -3.07 -8.96 -12.84
CA ARG A 11 -2.13 -9.61 -11.93
C ARG A 11 -1.96 -8.81 -10.64
N VAL A 12 -1.76 -7.49 -10.72
CA VAL A 12 -1.70 -6.62 -9.53
C VAL A 12 -3.00 -6.74 -8.72
N ALA A 13 -4.16 -6.64 -9.37
CA ALA A 13 -5.45 -6.77 -8.68
C ALA A 13 -5.59 -8.11 -7.93
N LYS A 14 -5.21 -9.22 -8.56
CA LYS A 14 -5.21 -10.55 -7.91
C LYS A 14 -4.27 -10.60 -6.71
N TRP A 15 -3.06 -10.07 -6.85
CA TRP A 15 -2.09 -10.03 -5.75
C TRP A 15 -2.53 -9.12 -4.61
N SER A 16 -3.14 -7.98 -4.91
CA SER A 16 -3.70 -7.07 -3.90
C SER A 16 -4.84 -7.73 -3.13
N VAL A 17 -5.77 -8.40 -3.83
CA VAL A 17 -6.86 -9.15 -3.18
C VAL A 17 -6.30 -10.29 -2.33
N ALA A 18 -5.35 -11.07 -2.86
CA ALA A 18 -4.70 -12.14 -2.11
C ALA A 18 -4.05 -11.62 -0.83
N TRP A 19 -3.33 -10.50 -0.91
CA TRP A 19 -2.67 -9.90 0.24
C TRP A 19 -3.65 -9.34 1.29
N ILE A 20 -4.76 -8.74 0.85
CA ILE A 20 -5.83 -8.29 1.76
C ILE A 20 -6.45 -9.49 2.47
N LEU A 21 -6.72 -10.58 1.74
CA LEU A 21 -7.28 -11.81 2.33
C LEU A 21 -6.31 -12.45 3.33
N THR A 22 -5.01 -12.51 3.06
CA THR A 22 -4.05 -13.05 4.03
C THR A 22 -3.89 -12.13 5.24
N THR A 23 -3.95 -10.81 5.06
CA THR A 23 -3.94 -9.86 6.17
C THR A 23 -5.19 -10.00 7.04
N ALA A 24 -6.37 -10.10 6.43
CA ALA A 24 -7.62 -10.37 7.12
C ALA A 24 -7.57 -11.72 7.86
N LEU A 25 -6.98 -12.75 7.25
CA LEU A 25 -6.79 -14.05 7.89
C LEU A 25 -5.88 -13.98 9.11
N VAL A 26 -4.80 -13.18 9.08
CA VAL A 26 -3.95 -12.95 10.27
C VAL A 26 -4.76 -12.31 11.39
N THR A 27 -5.46 -11.20 11.11
CA THR A 27 -6.20 -10.44 12.13
C THR A 27 -7.37 -11.23 12.68
N PHE A 28 -8.27 -11.70 11.81
CA PHE A 28 -9.47 -12.43 12.25
C PHE A 28 -9.17 -13.86 12.68
N GLY A 29 -8.14 -14.49 12.11
CA GLY A 29 -7.77 -15.84 12.49
C GLY A 29 -7.19 -15.92 13.90
N SER A 30 -6.29 -15.01 14.24
CA SER A 30 -5.74 -14.92 15.61
C SER A 30 -6.77 -14.47 16.65
N GLN A 31 -7.83 -13.76 16.22
CA GLN A 31 -8.90 -13.30 17.12
C GLN A 31 -10.02 -14.34 17.30
N PHE A 32 -10.36 -15.12 16.26
CA PHE A 32 -11.58 -15.94 16.25
C PHE A 32 -11.38 -17.42 15.92
N LEU A 33 -10.28 -17.81 15.27
CA LEU A 33 -10.10 -19.18 14.75
C LEU A 33 -9.08 -20.01 15.54
N TRP A 34 -8.01 -19.40 16.05
CA TRP A 34 -6.96 -20.11 16.78
C TRP A 34 -6.30 -19.23 17.86
N GLU A 35 -5.83 -19.85 18.94
CA GLU A 35 -5.06 -19.18 20.01
C GLU A 35 -3.54 -19.44 19.91
N SER A 36 -3.12 -20.33 18.99
CA SER A 36 -1.72 -20.74 18.89
C SER A 36 -0.83 -19.64 18.33
N GLN A 37 0.14 -19.19 19.13
CA GLN A 37 1.16 -18.23 18.72
C GLN A 37 1.97 -18.72 17.50
N ILE A 38 2.23 -20.04 17.40
CA ILE A 38 2.98 -20.62 16.28
C ILE A 38 2.19 -20.46 14.97
N ILE A 39 0.89 -20.72 14.98
CA ILE A 39 0.02 -20.59 13.80
C ILE A 39 -0.08 -19.11 13.38
N THR A 40 -0.20 -18.19 14.34
CA THR A 40 -0.22 -16.76 14.06
C THR A 40 1.08 -16.29 13.39
N VAL A 41 2.25 -16.69 13.92
CA VAL A 41 3.54 -16.35 13.32
C VAL A 41 3.67 -16.90 11.91
N LEU A 42 3.29 -18.16 11.68
CA LEU A 42 3.32 -18.77 10.34
C LEU A 42 2.41 -18.03 9.36
N THR A 43 1.24 -17.59 9.80
CA THR A 43 0.28 -16.86 8.96
C THR A 43 0.76 -15.44 8.67
N ILE A 44 1.43 -14.78 9.62
CA ILE A 44 2.10 -13.48 9.38
C ILE A 44 3.19 -13.63 8.32
N ILE A 45 4.04 -14.67 8.43
CA ILE A 45 5.09 -14.94 7.44
C ILE A 45 4.48 -15.18 6.06
N LEU A 46 3.38 -15.93 5.98
CA LEU A 46 2.64 -16.14 4.73
C LEU A 46 2.10 -14.81 4.18
N SER A 47 1.48 -13.98 5.01
CA SER A 47 0.96 -12.67 4.58
C SER A 47 2.07 -11.75 4.08
N LEU A 48 3.23 -11.75 4.73
CA LEU A 48 4.42 -11.03 4.28
C LEU A 48 4.92 -11.53 2.93
N ALA A 49 5.01 -12.85 2.73
CA ALA A 49 5.41 -13.44 1.45
C ALA A 49 4.46 -13.04 0.31
N VAL A 50 3.15 -13.06 0.57
CA VAL A 50 2.14 -12.60 -0.40
C VAL A 50 2.25 -11.10 -0.66
N GLY A 51 2.55 -10.31 0.37
CA GLY A 51 2.80 -8.86 0.28
C GLY A 51 3.99 -8.54 -0.61
N VAL A 52 5.11 -9.26 -0.47
CA VAL A 52 6.27 -9.12 -1.36
C VAL A 52 5.90 -9.43 -2.81
N GLY A 53 5.11 -10.49 -3.05
CA GLY A 53 4.57 -10.82 -4.36
C GLY A 53 3.71 -9.69 -4.96
N MET A 54 2.88 -9.05 -4.13
CA MET A 54 2.09 -7.88 -4.52
C MET A 54 2.95 -6.68 -4.91
N VAL A 55 4.00 -6.39 -4.14
CA VAL A 55 4.97 -5.32 -4.46
C VAL A 55 5.68 -5.60 -5.79
N MET A 56 6.12 -6.84 -6.02
CA MET A 56 6.74 -7.24 -7.29
C MET A 56 5.78 -7.10 -8.47
N ALA A 57 4.51 -7.48 -8.30
CA ALA A 57 3.49 -7.32 -9.33
C ALA A 57 3.26 -5.84 -9.65
N ASN A 58 3.18 -4.98 -8.64
CA ASN A 58 3.02 -3.53 -8.82
C ASN A 58 4.21 -2.92 -9.56
N ARG A 59 5.45 -3.29 -9.17
CA ARG A 59 6.66 -2.88 -9.87
C ARG A 59 6.64 -3.28 -11.35
N ASN A 60 6.20 -4.50 -11.66
CA ASN A 60 6.11 -4.96 -13.04
C ASN A 60 5.04 -4.18 -13.83
N PHE A 61 3.88 -3.92 -13.23
CA PHE A 61 2.84 -3.09 -13.86
C PHE A 61 3.33 -1.69 -14.22
N VAL A 62 4.04 -1.01 -13.32
CA VAL A 62 4.61 0.32 -13.59
C VAL A 62 5.65 0.28 -14.72
N ASN A 63 6.49 -0.76 -14.77
CA ASN A 63 7.54 -0.88 -15.79
C ASN A 63 7.01 -1.34 -17.17
N GLU A 64 5.86 -2.00 -17.21
CA GLU A 64 5.20 -2.40 -18.47
C GLU A 64 4.37 -1.26 -19.10
N GLY A 65 4.13 -0.18 -18.35
CA GLY A 65 3.53 1.05 -18.85
C GLY A 65 4.42 1.76 -19.88
N ASP A 66 3.81 2.62 -20.70
CA ASP A 66 4.57 3.52 -21.56
C ASP A 66 5.32 4.59 -20.74
N GLU A 67 6.20 5.36 -21.40
CA GLU A 67 7.03 6.36 -20.72
C GLU A 67 6.22 7.40 -19.97
N LEU A 68 5.07 7.81 -20.51
CA LEU A 68 4.19 8.81 -19.91
C LEU A 68 3.51 8.25 -18.66
N GLN A 69 2.91 7.06 -18.75
CA GLN A 69 2.28 6.38 -17.63
C GLN A 69 3.27 6.08 -16.52
N ARG A 70 4.46 5.58 -16.86
CA ARG A 70 5.52 5.31 -15.89
C ARG A 70 5.96 6.58 -15.19
N LYS A 71 6.10 7.70 -15.91
CA LYS A 71 6.43 9.00 -15.33
C LYS A 71 5.37 9.47 -14.35
N ILE A 72 4.10 9.46 -14.74
CA ILE A 72 2.96 9.80 -13.87
C ILE A 72 3.02 8.97 -12.59
N GLN A 73 3.17 7.65 -12.70
CA GLN A 73 3.21 6.74 -11.57
C GLN A 73 4.38 7.02 -10.63
N LEU A 74 5.59 7.17 -11.15
CA LEU A 74 6.79 7.42 -10.34
C LEU A 74 6.75 8.79 -9.65
N GLU A 75 6.32 9.84 -10.34
CA GLU A 75 6.15 11.17 -9.73
C GLU A 75 5.10 11.13 -8.62
N SER A 76 3.96 10.47 -8.85
CA SER A 76 2.91 10.35 -7.84
C SER A 76 3.35 9.51 -6.63
N MET A 77 4.09 8.42 -6.84
CA MET A 77 4.67 7.62 -5.75
C MET A 77 5.71 8.43 -4.95
N GLY A 78 6.57 9.20 -5.62
CA GLY A 78 7.56 10.06 -4.98
C GLY A 78 6.93 11.13 -4.08
N LEU A 79 5.90 11.82 -4.58
CA LEU A 79 5.14 12.81 -3.80
C LEU A 79 4.43 12.18 -2.60
N THR A 80 3.76 11.04 -2.82
CA THR A 80 3.06 10.33 -1.75
C THR A 80 4.03 9.93 -0.64
N LEU A 81 5.19 9.35 -1.00
CA LEU A 81 6.20 8.94 -0.05
C LEU A 81 6.74 10.13 0.74
N GLY A 82 7.11 11.23 0.06
CA GLY A 82 7.62 12.44 0.73
C GLY A 82 6.60 13.04 1.70
N LEU A 83 5.35 13.21 1.26
CA LEU A 83 4.27 13.75 2.09
C LEU A 83 3.99 12.84 3.30
N SER A 84 4.00 11.54 3.11
CA SER A 84 3.70 10.58 4.17
C SER A 84 4.80 10.50 5.22
N VAL A 85 6.07 10.68 4.83
CA VAL A 85 7.18 10.81 5.78
C VAL A 85 7.02 12.09 6.61
N VAL A 86 6.77 13.23 5.98
CA VAL A 86 6.63 14.52 6.68
C VAL A 86 5.43 14.51 7.63
N VAL A 87 4.26 14.09 7.14
CA VAL A 87 3.03 14.04 7.94
C VAL A 87 3.10 12.94 8.99
N GLY A 88 3.67 11.77 8.67
CA GLY A 88 3.81 10.66 9.62
C GLY A 88 4.72 10.99 10.79
N ILE A 89 5.84 11.67 10.55
CA ILE A 89 6.73 12.14 11.62
C ILE A 89 6.03 13.20 12.46
N ALA A 90 5.37 14.19 11.83
CA ALA A 90 4.63 15.21 12.57
C ALA A 90 3.50 14.60 13.41
N TYR A 91 2.79 13.59 12.90
CA TYR A 91 1.73 12.90 13.61
C TYR A 91 2.26 12.11 14.81
N ALA A 92 3.38 11.40 14.66
CA ALA A 92 4.06 10.75 15.77
C ALA A 92 4.59 11.76 16.81
N GLN A 93 5.06 12.93 16.37
CA GLN A 93 5.49 13.99 17.29
C GLN A 93 4.33 14.56 18.11
N LEU A 94 3.18 14.78 17.49
CA LEU A 94 1.96 15.23 18.20
C LEU A 94 1.56 14.25 19.31
N ASP A 95 1.67 12.95 19.04
CA ASP A 95 1.41 11.89 20.02
C ASP A 95 2.46 11.92 21.15
N THR A 96 3.75 11.87 20.82
CA THR A 96 4.84 11.88 21.83
C THR A 96 4.96 13.16 22.66
N THR A 97 4.30 14.25 22.24
CA THR A 97 4.27 15.54 22.96
C THR A 97 2.94 15.77 23.70
N ASP A 98 2.06 14.76 23.75
CA ASP A 98 0.75 14.80 24.38
C ASP A 98 -0.13 15.97 23.88
N LEU A 99 0.07 16.40 22.62
CA LEU A 99 -0.71 17.49 22.01
C LEU A 99 -2.04 17.00 21.42
N ILE A 100 -2.16 15.71 21.15
CA ILE A 100 -3.38 15.05 20.72
C ILE A 100 -3.82 14.03 21.76
N ALA A 101 -5.13 13.89 21.95
CA ALA A 101 -5.70 12.94 22.92
C ALA A 101 -5.82 11.51 22.39
N GLN A 102 -5.45 11.26 21.13
CA GLN A 102 -5.52 9.95 20.49
C GLN A 102 -4.13 9.51 20.05
N ASP A 103 -3.84 8.24 20.25
CA ASP A 103 -2.57 7.62 19.85
C ASP A 103 -2.36 7.72 18.32
N ALA A 104 -1.10 7.85 17.91
CA ALA A 104 -0.75 7.88 16.50
C ALA A 104 -0.83 6.48 15.87
N GLU A 105 -2.02 6.07 15.44
CA GLU A 105 -2.18 4.79 14.75
C GLU A 105 -1.68 4.81 13.30
N ILE A 106 -0.98 3.74 12.91
CA ILE A 106 -0.50 3.56 11.53
C ILE A 106 -1.63 3.48 10.50
N SER A 107 -2.85 3.12 10.94
CA SER A 107 -4.06 3.01 10.13
C SER A 107 -4.39 4.35 9.44
N PHE A 108 -4.33 5.46 10.18
CA PHE A 108 -4.57 6.81 9.65
C PHE A 108 -3.51 7.22 8.63
N LEU A 109 -2.24 6.88 8.88
CA LEU A 109 -1.15 7.17 7.96
C LEU A 109 -1.31 6.39 6.64
N VAL A 110 -1.72 5.12 6.71
CA VAL A 110 -2.00 4.30 5.52
C VAL A 110 -3.17 4.85 4.71
N LEU A 111 -4.23 5.32 5.38
CA LEU A 111 -5.35 5.97 4.72
C LEU A 111 -4.92 7.28 4.03
N PHE A 112 -4.14 8.12 4.72
CA PHE A 112 -3.56 9.34 4.16
C PHE A 112 -2.69 9.04 2.92
N MET A 113 -1.83 8.03 2.99
CA MET A 113 -1.02 7.56 1.86
C MET A 113 -1.89 7.21 0.65
N GLY A 114 -2.94 6.41 0.85
CA GLY A 114 -3.83 5.97 -0.22
C GLY A 114 -4.55 7.12 -0.91
N LEU A 115 -5.12 8.05 -0.13
CA LEU A 115 -5.81 9.23 -0.68
C LEU A 115 -4.85 10.15 -1.43
N THR A 116 -3.68 10.42 -0.84
CA THR A 116 -2.66 11.28 -1.44
C THR A 116 -2.20 10.70 -2.77
N TYR A 117 -1.95 9.39 -2.84
CA TYR A 117 -1.55 8.74 -4.08
C TYR A 117 -2.61 8.87 -5.18
N ILE A 118 -3.88 8.63 -4.86
CA ILE A 118 -4.98 8.78 -5.84
C ILE A 118 -5.04 10.20 -6.37
N LEU A 119 -4.95 11.20 -5.48
CA LEU A 119 -4.94 12.62 -5.86
C LEU A 119 -3.73 12.96 -6.73
N CYS A 120 -2.52 12.53 -6.32
CA CYS A 120 -1.30 12.76 -7.09
C CYS A 120 -1.37 12.13 -8.48
N VAL A 121 -1.89 10.91 -8.62
CA VAL A 121 -2.06 10.27 -9.93
C VAL A 121 -3.06 11.05 -10.79
N PHE A 122 -4.18 11.48 -10.21
CA PHE A 122 -5.19 12.25 -10.91
C PHE A 122 -4.67 13.60 -11.44
N PHE A 123 -3.97 14.36 -10.59
CA PHE A 123 -3.40 15.65 -10.98
C PHE A 123 -2.26 15.50 -11.99
N ASN A 124 -1.36 14.52 -11.81
CA ASN A 124 -0.28 14.27 -12.77
C ASN A 124 -0.85 13.81 -14.11
N ALA A 125 -1.85 12.92 -14.13
CA ALA A 125 -2.50 12.49 -15.37
C ALA A 125 -3.12 13.67 -16.14
N ARG A 126 -3.69 14.67 -15.46
CA ARG A 126 -4.21 15.89 -16.11
C ARG A 126 -3.14 16.83 -16.62
N LYS A 127 -2.00 16.93 -15.94
CA LYS A 127 -0.88 17.78 -16.35
C LYS A 127 -0.20 17.29 -17.64
N TYR A 128 -0.25 15.98 -17.87
CA TYR A 128 0.44 15.30 -18.98
C TYR A 128 -0.50 14.86 -20.12
N SER A 129 -1.80 15.16 -20.01
CA SER A 129 -2.81 14.95 -21.06
C SER A 129 -3.02 16.21 -21.90
#